data_AF-A0A7S2LT11-F1
#
_entry.id   AF-A0A7S2LT11-F1
#
_cell.length_a   1.000
_cell.length_b   1.000
_cell.length_c   1.000
_cell.angle_alpha   90.00
_cell.angle_beta   90.00
_cell.angle_gamma   90.00
#
_symmetry.space_group_name_H-M   'P 1'
#
loop_
_entity.id
_entity.type
_entity.pdbx_description
1 polymer ?
#
loop_
_entity_poly.entity_id
_entity_poly.type
_entity_poly.pdbx_seq_one_letter_code
_entity_poly.pdbx_strand_id
1 'polypeptide(L)'
;KVGDEPAPRACAARGAVRPLGVRQAAKATKPKGQKRSPGKRSPKRSPWRRPDGRRPDAIPRPLRTRRTVAIPRVDVAKTVLLNLRTVVVNLDRRPDRMEGCATRLRARCPGLTFARLSATDGRATPISASEVAMSWHTSRNVRYQKIRSMRKGWDDLDTYHERTLPLSPGERGCASSHIHAWRHCLESAGAAERPLLVLEDDAAPTAEFAQVLARALASLPSDANLLYLGYSQAADWRRQVSAELVEAEYVWTTVGYIIWPSCARALLDRLPVNEPVDNWMAGLCAQGTIKAYCVRPKIVLQADAWNVNSDVAHSDEHYWGPCSDIRHSDVLYWGPDHPEARGVGGCLLGADDDSDSEASACEFA
;
A
#
# COMPACT_ATOMS: atom_id res chain seq x y z
N LYS A 1 12.36 -63.39 8.52
CA LYS A 1 10.98 -63.54 9.00
C LYS A 1 10.91 -62.93 10.39
N VAL A 2 10.08 -61.89 10.55
CA VAL A 2 9.31 -61.46 11.75
C VAL A 2 9.98 -61.74 13.11
N GLY A 3 10.36 -60.78 13.95
CA GLY A 3 9.79 -59.47 14.26
C GLY A 3 9.41 -59.49 15.74
N ASP A 4 10.00 -58.62 16.56
CA ASP A 4 9.51 -58.27 17.90
C ASP A 4 10.28 -57.03 18.41
N GLU A 5 9.63 -55.87 18.34
CA GLU A 5 9.97 -54.67 19.12
C GLU A 5 8.69 -54.19 19.83
N PRO A 6 8.76 -53.80 21.13
CA PRO A 6 7.58 -53.49 21.91
C PRO A 6 7.13 -52.02 21.77
N ALA A 7 5.81 -51.85 21.83
CA ALA A 7 5.06 -50.61 21.70
C ALA A 7 5.41 -49.51 22.74
N PRO A 8 5.29 -48.21 22.39
CA PRO A 8 5.44 -47.12 23.33
C PRO A 8 4.18 -46.89 24.18
N ARG A 9 4.43 -46.58 25.45
CA ARG A 9 3.48 -46.37 26.54
C ARG A 9 2.62 -45.11 26.34
N ALA A 10 1.31 -45.28 26.45
CA ALA A 10 0.35 -44.23 26.77
C ALA A 10 0.49 -43.81 28.24
N CYS A 11 0.55 -42.50 28.51
CA CYS A 11 0.41 -41.96 29.87
C CYS A 11 -0.87 -41.12 29.97
N ALA A 12 -1.56 -41.33 31.08
CA ALA A 12 -2.97 -41.09 31.28
C ALA A 12 -3.33 -39.63 31.59
N ALA A 13 -4.52 -39.27 31.12
CA ALA A 13 -5.28 -38.13 31.59
C ALA A 13 -5.73 -38.32 33.06
N ARG A 14 -5.67 -37.25 33.86
CA ARG A 14 -6.60 -36.90 34.94
C ARG A 14 -6.26 -35.50 35.49
N GLY A 15 -7.17 -34.55 35.30
CA GLY A 15 -7.06 -33.19 35.81
C GLY A 15 -8.33 -32.42 35.53
N ALA A 16 -9.39 -32.70 36.28
CA ALA A 16 -10.66 -32.00 36.22
C ALA A 16 -10.52 -30.59 36.82
N VAL A 17 -10.88 -29.55 36.05
CA VAL A 17 -11.17 -28.22 36.58
C VAL A 17 -12.50 -27.73 36.00
N ARG A 18 -13.39 -27.34 36.91
CA ARG A 18 -14.79 -26.97 36.73
C ARG A 18 -14.98 -25.69 35.90
N PRO A 19 -16.12 -25.54 35.19
CA PRO A 19 -16.45 -24.29 34.50
C PRO A 19 -16.95 -23.22 35.48
N LEU A 20 -16.38 -22.02 35.41
CA LEU A 20 -16.87 -20.83 36.12
C LEU A 20 -18.12 -20.29 35.43
N GLY A 21 -19.16 -20.12 36.25
CA GLY A 21 -20.51 -19.80 35.85
C GLY A 21 -20.70 -18.38 35.30
N VAL A 22 -21.65 -18.33 34.37
CA VAL A 22 -22.37 -17.18 33.84
C VAL A 22 -22.82 -16.26 34.98
N ARG A 23 -22.36 -15.00 34.99
CA ARG A 23 -22.97 -13.94 35.81
C ARG A 23 -23.97 -13.16 34.97
N GLN A 24 -25.24 -13.28 35.38
CA GLN A 24 -26.39 -12.53 34.89
C GLN A 24 -26.21 -11.03 35.11
N ALA A 25 -26.64 -10.26 34.11
CA ALA A 25 -26.72 -8.80 34.14
C ALA A 25 -27.81 -8.35 35.13
N ALA A 26 -27.41 -7.59 36.15
CA ALA A 26 -28.33 -6.88 37.03
C ALA A 26 -28.75 -5.54 36.40
N LYS A 27 -30.06 -5.37 36.22
CA LYS A 27 -30.71 -4.12 35.81
C LYS A 27 -30.53 -3.05 36.89
N ALA A 28 -29.87 -1.94 36.55
CA ALA A 28 -29.83 -0.75 37.40
C ALA A 28 -31.02 0.18 37.08
N THR A 29 -31.80 0.46 38.12
CA THR A 29 -32.97 1.36 38.14
C THR A 29 -32.55 2.83 38.15
N LYS A 30 -33.30 3.67 37.43
CA LYS A 30 -33.16 5.14 37.44
C LYS A 30 -33.79 5.74 38.72
N PRO A 31 -33.21 6.80 39.32
CA PRO A 31 -33.98 7.78 40.06
C PRO A 31 -34.32 9.00 39.20
N LYS A 32 -35.59 9.40 39.25
CA LYS A 32 -36.11 10.68 38.72
C LYS A 32 -35.85 11.82 39.71
N GLY A 33 -35.32 12.93 39.19
CA GLY A 33 -35.79 14.28 39.50
C GLY A 33 -35.16 15.02 40.68
N GLN A 34 -34.37 16.06 40.36
CA GLN A 34 -34.53 17.38 40.99
C GLN A 34 -33.96 18.51 40.12
N LYS A 35 -34.42 19.72 40.41
CA LYS A 35 -34.72 20.87 39.53
C LYS A 35 -33.52 21.56 38.88
N ARG A 36 -33.77 22.11 37.69
CA ARG A 36 -32.93 23.10 36.98
C ARG A 36 -33.02 24.48 37.64
N SER A 37 -31.92 25.22 37.65
CA SER A 37 -31.88 26.69 37.54
C SER A 37 -30.52 27.14 36.98
N PRO A 38 -30.45 28.29 36.28
CA PRO A 38 -29.52 28.51 35.17
C PRO A 38 -28.31 29.37 35.56
N GLY A 39 -27.16 29.13 34.93
CA GLY A 39 -26.10 30.15 34.96
C GLY A 39 -24.74 29.73 34.42
N LYS A 40 -24.31 30.50 33.42
CA LYS A 40 -22.93 30.80 32.98
C LYS A 40 -22.31 29.82 31.97
N ARG A 41 -22.39 30.25 30.71
CA ARG A 41 -21.52 29.85 29.60
C ARG A 41 -20.07 30.22 29.93
N SER A 42 -19.21 29.22 30.06
CA SER A 42 -17.76 29.38 30.07
C SER A 42 -17.26 29.67 28.65
N PRO A 43 -16.43 30.70 28.41
CA PRO A 43 -15.93 30.99 27.08
C PRO A 43 -14.80 30.02 26.71
N LYS A 44 -14.85 29.48 25.50
CA LYS A 44 -13.75 28.75 24.86
C LYS A 44 -12.52 29.67 24.79
N ARG A 45 -11.41 29.25 25.40
CA ARG A 45 -10.09 29.85 25.16
C ARG A 45 -9.34 29.02 24.12
N SER A 46 -8.76 29.70 23.14
CA SER A 46 -7.62 29.24 22.33
C SER A 46 -6.54 30.33 22.42
N PRO A 47 -5.25 29.97 22.37
CA PRO A 47 -4.17 30.67 23.05
C PRO A 47 -3.44 31.69 22.16
N TRP A 48 -2.48 32.41 22.76
CA TRP A 48 -1.55 33.39 22.16
C TRP A 48 -2.02 34.86 22.15
N ARG A 49 -1.68 35.57 23.23
CA ARG A 49 -1.42 37.02 23.22
C ARG A 49 0.05 37.24 23.56
N ARG A 50 0.75 38.08 22.79
CA ARG A 50 2.08 38.59 23.14
C ARG A 50 1.95 39.61 24.29
N PRO A 51 2.98 39.78 25.15
CA PRO A 51 2.88 40.59 26.36
C PRO A 51 2.95 42.12 26.18
N ASP A 52 2.89 42.67 24.96
CA ASP A 52 3.25 44.07 24.71
C ASP A 52 2.14 44.95 24.09
N GLY A 53 0.89 44.46 24.01
CA GLY A 53 -0.28 45.31 23.74
C GLY A 53 -0.33 45.99 22.36
N ARG A 54 0.62 45.75 21.45
CA ARG A 54 0.57 46.30 20.07
C ARG A 54 -0.24 45.39 19.16
N ARG A 55 -1.11 46.00 18.34
CA ARG A 55 -1.81 45.29 17.27
C ARG A 55 -0.77 44.92 16.20
N PRO A 56 -0.76 43.68 15.68
CA PRO A 56 0.11 43.36 14.56
C PRO A 56 -0.32 44.18 13.35
N ASP A 57 0.64 44.85 12.72
CA ASP A 57 0.44 45.51 11.43
C ASP A 57 -0.19 44.54 10.44
N ALA A 58 -1.15 45.04 9.67
CA ALA A 58 -1.89 44.24 8.71
C ALA A 58 -0.91 43.56 7.74
N ILE A 59 -0.82 42.23 7.83
CA ILE A 59 -0.07 41.39 6.89
C ILE A 59 -0.61 41.70 5.48
N PRO A 60 0.22 42.15 4.52
CA PRO A 60 -0.21 42.36 3.16
C PRO A 60 -0.81 41.05 2.62
N ARG A 61 -2.07 41.08 2.19
CA ARG A 61 -2.72 39.93 1.56
C ARG A 61 -1.85 39.51 0.36
N PRO A 62 -1.43 38.23 0.26
CA PRO A 62 -0.74 37.79 -0.94
C PRO A 62 -1.72 37.95 -2.11
N LEU A 63 -1.27 38.65 -3.15
CA LEU A 63 -1.96 38.70 -4.43
C LEU A 63 -2.14 37.25 -4.90
N ARG A 64 -3.36 36.76 -4.79
CA ARG A 64 -3.74 35.41 -5.22
C ARG A 64 -3.83 35.44 -6.75
N THR A 65 -2.69 35.43 -7.43
CA THR A 65 -2.66 35.05 -8.83
C THR A 65 -3.02 33.57 -8.89
N ARG A 66 -4.30 33.27 -9.10
CA ARG A 66 -4.75 31.96 -9.56
C ARG A 66 -4.10 31.75 -10.92
N ARG A 67 -2.90 31.18 -10.93
CA ARG A 67 -2.35 30.58 -12.12
C ARG A 67 -3.19 29.33 -12.34
N THR A 68 -4.20 29.43 -13.20
CA THR A 68 -4.99 28.27 -13.66
C THR A 68 -4.00 27.32 -14.32
N VAL A 69 -3.63 26.24 -13.63
CA VAL A 69 -2.93 25.12 -14.26
C VAL A 69 -3.91 24.58 -15.29
N ALA A 70 -3.58 24.76 -16.58
CA ALA A 70 -4.42 24.25 -17.65
C ALA A 70 -4.56 22.73 -17.49
N ILE A 71 -5.79 22.23 -17.53
CA ILE A 71 -6.04 20.79 -17.62
C ILE A 71 -5.31 20.31 -18.87
N PRO A 72 -4.39 19.32 -18.77
CA PRO A 72 -3.74 18.78 -19.96
C PRO A 72 -4.81 18.36 -20.95
N ARG A 73 -4.69 18.83 -22.20
CA ARG A 73 -5.55 18.35 -23.29
C ARG A 73 -5.46 16.82 -23.33
N VAL A 74 -6.54 16.15 -23.67
CA VAL A 74 -6.64 14.67 -23.77
C VAL A 74 -5.44 14.08 -24.52
N ASP A 75 -4.95 14.80 -25.53
CA ASP A 75 -3.79 14.42 -26.33
C ASP A 75 -2.50 14.27 -25.49
N VAL A 76 -2.24 15.16 -24.53
CA VAL A 76 -1.05 15.10 -23.67
C VAL A 76 -1.07 13.85 -22.79
N ALA A 77 -2.22 13.55 -22.18
CA ALA A 77 -2.37 12.36 -21.34
C ALA A 77 -2.14 11.07 -22.16
N LYS A 78 -2.67 11.03 -23.38
CA LYS A 78 -2.45 9.92 -24.32
C LYS A 78 -0.98 9.79 -24.72
N THR A 79 -0.30 10.91 -25.02
CA THR A 79 1.13 10.91 -25.36
C THR A 79 2.00 10.42 -24.21
N VAL A 80 1.65 10.75 -22.96
CA VAL A 80 2.37 10.25 -21.77
C VAL A 80 2.31 8.72 -21.73
N LEU A 81 1.12 8.12 -21.86
CA LEU A 81 0.96 6.66 -21.81
C LEU A 81 1.74 5.95 -22.92
N LEU A 82 1.66 6.46 -24.16
CA LEU A 82 2.32 5.84 -25.32
C LEU A 82 3.85 5.85 -25.22
N ASN A 83 4.42 6.78 -24.46
CA ASN A 83 5.87 6.92 -24.30
C ASN A 83 6.42 6.29 -23.03
N LEU A 84 5.54 5.87 -22.11
CA LEU A 84 5.94 5.34 -20.81
C LEU A 84 6.14 3.83 -20.91
N ARG A 85 7.41 3.44 -20.99
CA ARG A 85 7.78 2.01 -20.95
C ARG A 85 7.42 1.45 -19.60
N THR A 86 6.77 0.29 -19.64
CA THR A 86 6.20 -0.30 -18.44
C THR A 86 6.59 -1.77 -18.34
N VAL A 87 6.92 -2.20 -17.14
CA VAL A 87 7.00 -3.62 -16.77
C VAL A 87 6.02 -3.94 -15.66
N VAL A 88 5.45 -5.14 -15.71
CA VAL A 88 4.66 -5.71 -14.63
C VAL A 88 5.43 -6.87 -14.02
N VAL A 89 5.82 -6.74 -12.76
CA VAL A 89 6.50 -7.76 -11.97
C VAL A 89 5.47 -8.81 -11.56
N ASN A 90 5.65 -10.05 -12.01
CA ASN A 90 4.73 -11.15 -11.70
C ASN A 90 5.49 -12.48 -11.57
N LEU A 91 5.06 -13.32 -10.62
CA LEU A 91 5.61 -14.65 -10.42
C LEU A 91 5.16 -15.62 -11.52
N ASP A 92 6.04 -16.46 -12.03
CA ASP A 92 5.70 -17.37 -13.16
C ASP A 92 4.56 -18.34 -12.84
N ARG A 93 4.39 -18.67 -11.56
CA ARG A 93 3.27 -19.48 -11.06
C ARG A 93 1.97 -18.71 -10.78
N ARG A 94 1.90 -17.40 -11.06
CA ARG A 94 0.69 -16.55 -10.87
C ARG A 94 0.17 -15.93 -12.18
N PRO A 95 -0.13 -16.74 -13.21
CA PRO A 95 -0.71 -16.23 -14.45
C PRO A 95 -2.08 -15.55 -14.22
N ASP A 96 -2.83 -16.00 -13.22
CA ASP A 96 -4.10 -15.42 -12.78
C ASP A 96 -3.97 -13.94 -12.40
N ARG A 97 -2.96 -13.58 -11.60
CA ARG A 97 -2.71 -12.19 -11.20
C ARG A 97 -2.27 -11.34 -12.38
N MET A 98 -1.42 -11.88 -13.26
CA MET A 98 -0.98 -11.19 -14.46
C MET A 98 -2.16 -10.87 -15.39
N GLU A 99 -3.08 -11.82 -15.59
CA GLU A 99 -4.28 -11.61 -16.41
C GLU A 99 -5.22 -10.57 -15.79
N GLY A 100 -5.43 -10.63 -14.47
CA GLY A 100 -6.19 -9.62 -13.73
C GLY A 100 -5.58 -8.22 -13.88
N CYS A 101 -4.26 -8.09 -13.72
CA CYS A 101 -3.55 -6.82 -13.91
C CYS A 101 -3.69 -6.30 -15.33
N ALA A 102 -3.48 -7.16 -16.33
CA ALA A 102 -3.62 -6.81 -17.73
C ALA A 102 -5.04 -6.29 -18.05
N THR A 103 -6.07 -6.90 -17.47
CA THR A 103 -7.46 -6.45 -17.63
C THR A 103 -7.67 -5.06 -17.03
N ARG A 104 -7.20 -4.81 -15.80
CA ARG A 104 -7.28 -3.50 -15.15
C ARG A 104 -6.51 -2.42 -15.94
N LEU A 105 -5.31 -2.74 -16.43
CA LEU A 105 -4.50 -1.82 -17.24
C LEU A 105 -5.18 -1.48 -18.57
N ARG A 106 -5.74 -2.46 -19.29
CA ARG A 106 -6.47 -2.20 -20.55
C ARG A 106 -7.69 -1.31 -20.32
N ALA A 107 -8.41 -1.53 -19.21
CA ALA A 107 -9.60 -0.76 -18.88
C ALA A 107 -9.29 0.69 -18.48
N ARG A 108 -8.20 0.93 -17.74
CA ARG A 108 -7.92 2.23 -17.09
C ARG A 108 -6.81 3.03 -17.74
N CYS A 109 -5.93 2.38 -18.49
CA CYS A 109 -4.76 2.98 -19.13
C CYS A 109 -4.72 2.61 -20.64
N PRO A 110 -5.76 2.94 -21.43
CA PRO A 110 -5.80 2.56 -22.84
C PRO A 110 -4.60 3.15 -23.60
N GLY A 111 -3.81 2.28 -24.24
CA GLY A 111 -2.60 2.64 -24.97
C GLY A 111 -1.30 2.56 -24.16
N LEU A 112 -1.35 2.27 -22.86
CA LEU A 112 -0.15 1.93 -22.09
C LEU A 112 0.35 0.55 -22.53
N THR A 113 1.55 0.51 -23.09
CA THR A 113 2.22 -0.75 -23.42
C THR A 113 3.01 -1.24 -22.21
N PHE A 114 2.94 -2.53 -21.92
CA PHE A 114 3.69 -3.13 -20.83
C PHE A 114 4.22 -4.51 -21.23
N ALA A 115 5.36 -4.87 -20.66
CA ALA A 115 5.92 -6.21 -20.71
C ALA A 115 5.81 -6.87 -19.35
N ARG A 116 5.65 -8.20 -19.33
CA ARG A 116 5.82 -8.97 -18.11
C ARG A 116 7.31 -9.04 -17.77
N LEU A 117 7.67 -8.77 -16.52
CA LEU A 117 8.98 -9.08 -15.94
C LEU A 117 8.81 -10.23 -14.95
N SER A 118 9.54 -11.34 -15.16
CA SER A 118 9.48 -12.50 -14.25
C SER A 118 10.01 -12.10 -12.88
N ALA A 119 9.17 -12.27 -11.87
CA ALA A 119 9.50 -12.05 -10.47
C ALA A 119 10.23 -13.27 -9.90
N THR A 120 11.15 -13.02 -8.97
CA THR A 120 11.84 -14.06 -8.23
C THR A 120 10.92 -14.66 -7.17
N ASP A 121 10.62 -15.96 -7.29
CA ASP A 121 10.01 -16.70 -6.19
C ASP A 121 11.07 -17.03 -5.15
N GLY A 122 11.16 -16.22 -4.10
CA GLY A 122 12.18 -16.42 -3.07
C GLY A 122 12.03 -17.70 -2.23
N ARG A 123 10.92 -18.45 -2.36
CA ARG A 123 10.80 -19.80 -1.80
C ARG A 123 11.45 -20.86 -2.68
N ALA A 124 11.46 -20.65 -3.99
CA ALA A 124 11.95 -21.61 -4.98
C ALA A 124 13.36 -21.27 -5.50
N THR A 125 13.76 -20.00 -5.45
CA THR A 125 15.01 -19.51 -6.02
C THR A 125 15.97 -19.06 -4.92
N PRO A 126 17.19 -19.62 -4.85
CA PRO A 126 18.24 -19.09 -3.98
C PRO A 126 18.61 -17.67 -4.40
N ILE A 127 18.57 -16.73 -3.45
CA ILE A 127 18.93 -15.33 -3.67
C ILE A 127 20.25 -15.05 -2.96
N SER A 128 21.20 -14.40 -3.65
CA SER A 128 22.52 -14.10 -3.08
C SER A 128 22.42 -13.10 -1.93
N ALA A 129 23.19 -13.33 -0.86
CA ALA A 129 23.33 -12.38 0.25
C ALA A 129 23.99 -11.06 -0.16
N SER A 130 24.70 -11.04 -1.31
CA SER A 130 25.25 -9.81 -1.90
C SER A 130 24.20 -8.94 -2.57
N GLU A 131 23.04 -9.50 -2.92
CA GLU A 131 21.92 -8.76 -3.51
C GLU A 131 20.88 -8.43 -2.45
N VAL A 132 20.51 -9.40 -1.62
CA VAL A 132 19.53 -9.22 -0.56
C VAL A 132 19.99 -9.93 0.71
N ALA A 133 20.09 -9.16 1.80
CA ALA A 133 20.52 -9.65 3.10
C ALA A 133 19.65 -10.81 3.62
N MET A 134 20.14 -11.52 4.63
CA MET A 134 19.42 -12.60 5.28
C MET A 134 18.53 -12.12 6.43
N SER A 135 18.84 -10.97 7.01
CA SER A 135 18.14 -10.37 8.14
C SER A 135 18.21 -8.85 8.07
N TRP A 136 17.31 -8.20 8.79
CA TRP A 136 17.22 -6.74 8.84
C TRP A 136 16.94 -6.26 10.26
N HIS A 137 17.32 -5.01 10.55
CA HIS A 137 17.06 -4.37 11.83
C HIS A 137 15.86 -3.41 11.68
N THR A 138 14.82 -3.61 12.48
CA THR A 138 13.54 -2.90 12.30
C THR A 138 13.51 -1.47 12.83
N SER A 139 14.58 -0.98 13.47
CA SER A 139 14.60 0.34 14.14
C SER A 139 14.09 1.48 13.28
N ARG A 140 14.48 1.53 12.00
CA ARG A 140 13.99 2.56 11.08
C ARG A 140 12.49 2.41 10.83
N ASN A 141 12.02 1.19 10.52
CA ASN A 141 10.60 0.94 10.29
C ASN A 141 9.78 1.28 11.54
N VAL A 142 10.21 0.85 12.73
CA VAL A 142 9.58 1.13 14.03
C VAL A 142 9.45 2.63 14.28
N ARG A 143 10.49 3.42 13.98
CA ARG A 143 10.41 4.88 14.06
C ARG A 143 9.29 5.43 13.18
N TYR A 144 9.19 4.98 11.94
CA TYR A 144 8.19 5.48 10.99
C TYR A 144 6.77 4.94 11.23
N GLN A 145 6.65 3.73 11.80
CA GLN A 145 5.39 3.20 12.32
C GLN A 145 4.86 4.08 13.46
N LYS A 146 5.70 4.45 14.43
CA LYS A 146 5.33 5.39 15.50
C LYS A 146 4.93 6.76 14.96
N ILE A 147 5.65 7.29 13.97
CA ILE A 147 5.29 8.56 13.30
C ILE A 147 3.90 8.46 12.66
N ARG A 148 3.61 7.39 11.92
CA ARG A 148 2.29 7.17 11.31
C ARG A 148 1.19 7.08 12.36
N SER A 149 1.41 6.29 13.41
CA SER A 149 0.48 6.13 14.53
C SER A 149 0.12 7.48 15.15
N MET A 150 1.12 8.29 15.51
CA MET A 150 0.90 9.64 16.04
C MET A 150 0.12 10.54 15.07
N ARG A 151 0.47 10.54 13.78
CA ARG A 151 -0.21 11.35 12.76
C ARG A 151 -1.68 10.93 12.58
N LYS A 152 -1.97 9.64 12.76
CA LYS A 152 -3.32 9.09 12.63
C LYS A 152 -4.11 9.09 13.95
N GLY A 153 -3.46 9.40 15.06
CA GLY A 153 -4.06 9.39 16.40
C GLY A 153 -4.41 7.99 16.88
N TRP A 154 -3.61 6.98 16.51
CA TRP A 154 -3.81 5.61 17.00
C TRP A 154 -3.22 5.42 18.39
N ASP A 155 -3.80 4.49 19.14
CA ASP A 155 -3.40 4.12 20.50
C ASP A 155 -2.70 2.75 20.49
N ASP A 156 -1.53 2.71 19.86
CA ASP A 156 -0.75 1.49 19.62
C ASP A 156 0.77 1.72 19.71
N LEU A 157 1.22 2.85 20.25
CA LEU A 157 2.65 3.22 20.26
C LEU A 157 3.53 2.24 21.04
N ASP A 158 2.95 1.57 22.04
CA ASP A 158 3.58 0.60 22.92
C ASP A 158 3.83 -0.75 22.24
N THR A 159 3.19 -1.02 21.09
CA THR A 159 3.35 -2.29 20.37
C THR A 159 4.60 -2.33 19.48
N TYR A 160 5.15 -1.16 19.15
CA TYR A 160 6.26 -1.02 18.22
C TYR A 160 7.61 -1.15 18.93
N HIS A 161 8.23 -2.33 18.79
CA HIS A 161 9.56 -2.64 19.34
C HIS A 161 10.59 -2.93 18.25
N GLU A 162 11.81 -2.44 18.46
CA GLU A 162 12.95 -2.72 17.59
C GLU A 162 13.38 -4.19 17.74
N ARG A 163 13.69 -4.81 16.60
CA ARG A 163 14.06 -6.23 16.50
C ARG A 163 15.06 -6.41 15.37
N THR A 164 15.79 -7.52 15.42
CA THR A 164 16.46 -8.08 14.24
C THR A 164 15.66 -9.27 13.79
N LEU A 165 15.18 -9.25 12.55
CA LEU A 165 14.32 -10.29 11.99
C LEU A 165 14.99 -10.92 10.76
N PRO A 166 14.85 -12.24 10.54
CA PRO A 166 15.20 -12.82 9.25
C PRO A 166 14.27 -12.25 8.17
N LEU A 167 14.83 -11.83 7.03
CA LEU A 167 14.01 -11.48 5.88
C LEU A 167 13.32 -12.75 5.38
N SER A 168 11.99 -12.69 5.23
CA SER A 168 11.22 -13.81 4.74
C SER A 168 11.63 -14.17 3.31
N PRO A 169 11.43 -15.42 2.86
CA PRO A 169 11.62 -15.77 1.45
C PRO A 169 10.85 -14.85 0.50
N GLY A 170 9.64 -14.43 0.87
CA GLY A 170 8.81 -13.52 0.08
C GLY A 170 9.40 -12.11 -0.01
N GLU A 171 9.88 -11.55 1.12
CA GLU A 171 10.52 -10.24 1.15
C GLU A 171 11.81 -10.24 0.32
N ARG A 172 12.60 -11.31 0.41
CA ARG A 172 13.81 -11.46 -0.41
C ARG A 172 13.47 -11.58 -1.89
N GLY A 173 12.45 -12.37 -2.23
CA GLY A 173 11.95 -12.52 -3.61
C GLY A 173 11.45 -11.20 -4.19
N CYS A 174 10.70 -10.42 -3.40
CA CYS A 174 10.25 -9.07 -3.77
C CYS A 174 11.46 -8.15 -4.05
N ALA A 175 12.42 -8.06 -3.13
CA ALA A 175 13.63 -7.26 -3.31
C ALA A 175 14.43 -7.66 -4.57
N SER A 176 14.64 -8.97 -4.78
CA SER A 176 15.29 -9.51 -5.98
C SER A 176 14.57 -9.10 -7.27
N SER A 177 13.24 -9.15 -7.26
CA SER A 177 12.41 -8.77 -8.42
C SER A 177 12.55 -7.27 -8.76
N HIS A 178 12.61 -6.41 -7.75
CA HIS A 178 12.87 -4.98 -7.97
C HIS A 178 14.30 -4.69 -8.41
N ILE A 179 15.30 -5.45 -7.94
CA ILE A 179 16.68 -5.40 -8.46
C ILE A 179 16.69 -5.73 -9.96
N HIS A 180 15.96 -6.75 -10.38
CA HIS A 180 15.79 -7.07 -11.81
C HIS A 180 15.12 -5.92 -12.58
N ALA A 181 14.09 -5.29 -12.00
CA ALA A 181 13.46 -4.12 -12.62
C ALA A 181 14.42 -2.93 -12.74
N TRP A 182 15.31 -2.71 -11.77
CA TRP A 182 16.33 -1.67 -11.84
C TRP A 182 17.39 -1.96 -12.90
N ARG A 183 17.85 -3.20 -13.01
CA ARG A 183 18.75 -3.64 -14.11
C ARG A 183 18.08 -3.44 -15.47
N HIS A 184 16.82 -3.86 -15.60
CA HIS A 184 16.03 -3.66 -16.82
C HIS A 184 15.84 -2.17 -17.16
N CYS A 185 15.69 -1.30 -16.16
CA CYS A 185 15.64 0.14 -16.37
C CYS A 185 16.93 0.66 -17.03
N LEU A 186 18.10 0.16 -16.64
CA LEU A 186 19.38 0.56 -17.23
C LEU A 186 19.55 0.00 -18.64
N GLU A 187 19.25 -1.29 -18.83
CA GLU A 187 19.37 -1.95 -20.13
C GLU A 187 18.45 -1.32 -21.18
N SER A 188 17.24 -0.94 -20.76
CA SER A 188 16.29 -0.30 -21.66
C SER A 188 16.53 1.20 -21.80
N ALA A 189 17.16 1.91 -20.85
CA ALA A 189 17.28 3.38 -20.80
C ALA A 189 17.49 4.06 -22.16
N GLY A 190 18.41 3.54 -22.98
CA GLY A 190 18.83 4.11 -24.25
C GLY A 190 19.54 5.45 -24.07
N ALA A 191 19.99 6.07 -25.16
CA ALA A 191 20.74 7.34 -25.10
C ALA A 191 19.97 8.51 -24.46
N ALA A 192 18.64 8.42 -24.42
CA ALA A 192 17.76 9.43 -23.83
C ALA A 192 17.50 9.22 -22.32
N GLU A 193 18.13 8.24 -21.67
CA GLU A 193 17.98 7.94 -20.24
C GLU A 193 16.49 7.83 -19.82
N ARG A 194 15.68 7.17 -20.68
CA ARG A 194 14.23 7.13 -20.51
C ARG A 194 13.85 6.34 -19.25
N PRO A 195 12.96 6.88 -18.38
CA PRO A 195 12.54 6.19 -17.17
C PRO A 195 11.70 4.95 -17.46
N LEU A 196 11.52 4.12 -16.44
CA LEU A 196 10.72 2.90 -16.46
C LEU A 196 9.57 3.03 -15.45
N LEU A 197 8.34 2.74 -15.88
CA LEU A 197 7.24 2.45 -14.98
C LEU A 197 7.32 0.98 -14.55
N VAL A 198 7.43 0.76 -13.25
CA VAL A 198 7.39 -0.57 -12.63
C VAL A 198 6.06 -0.71 -11.90
N LEU A 199 5.34 -1.78 -12.20
CA LEU A 199 4.08 -2.15 -11.55
C LEU A 199 4.21 -3.56 -10.97
N GLU A 200 3.54 -3.82 -9.85
CA GLU A 200 3.26 -5.19 -9.39
C GLU A 200 1.99 -5.72 -10.07
N ASP A 201 1.79 -7.04 -10.04
CA ASP A 201 0.65 -7.72 -10.65
C ASP A 201 -0.69 -7.54 -9.90
N ASP A 202 -0.67 -6.92 -8.72
CA ASP A 202 -1.86 -6.44 -8.02
C ASP A 202 -2.11 -4.95 -8.25
N ALA A 203 -1.37 -4.29 -9.15
CA ALA A 203 -1.63 -2.90 -9.50
C ALA A 203 -3.05 -2.72 -10.05
N ALA A 204 -3.76 -1.73 -9.51
CA ALA A 204 -5.10 -1.33 -9.89
C ALA A 204 -5.13 0.19 -10.18
N PRO A 205 -4.91 0.60 -11.44
CA PRO A 205 -4.95 2.01 -11.81
C PRO A 205 -6.34 2.62 -11.62
N THR A 206 -6.41 3.91 -11.25
CA THR A 206 -7.68 4.63 -11.11
C THR A 206 -8.21 5.14 -12.46
N ALA A 207 -9.47 5.58 -12.50
CA ALA A 207 -10.07 6.14 -13.72
C ALA A 207 -9.33 7.40 -14.22
N GLU A 208 -8.76 8.18 -13.30
CA GLU A 208 -8.06 9.43 -13.59
C GLU A 208 -6.56 9.27 -13.83
N PHE A 209 -6.06 8.03 -13.94
CA PHE A 209 -4.62 7.71 -14.00
C PHE A 209 -3.87 8.60 -14.99
N ALA A 210 -4.30 8.63 -16.25
CA ALA A 210 -3.58 9.32 -17.31
C ALA A 210 -3.56 10.84 -17.11
N GLN A 211 -4.70 11.41 -16.70
CA GLN A 211 -4.86 12.86 -16.55
C GLN A 211 -4.09 13.37 -15.33
N VAL A 212 -4.15 12.65 -14.21
CA VAL A 212 -3.42 13.02 -12.98
C VAL A 212 -1.92 12.80 -13.17
N LEU A 213 -1.50 11.70 -13.80
CA LEU A 213 -0.09 11.47 -14.11
C LEU A 213 0.48 12.58 -15.00
N ALA A 214 -0.22 13.00 -16.05
CA ALA A 214 0.22 14.10 -16.91
C ALA A 214 0.42 15.41 -16.14
N ARG A 215 -0.47 15.75 -15.19
CA ARG A 215 -0.33 16.94 -14.34
C ARG A 215 0.82 16.84 -13.35
N ALA A 216 0.99 15.66 -12.75
CA ALA A 216 2.10 15.38 -11.85
C ALA A 216 3.45 15.50 -12.57
N LEU A 217 3.60 14.88 -13.74
CA LEU A 217 4.82 14.95 -14.57
C LEU A 217 5.12 16.39 -15.02
N ALA A 218 4.11 17.19 -15.36
CA ALA A 218 4.30 18.59 -15.73
C ALA A 218 4.83 19.47 -14.58
N SER A 219 4.66 19.03 -13.33
CA SER A 219 5.15 19.73 -12.13
C SER A 219 6.38 19.06 -11.51
N LEU A 220 6.84 17.92 -12.07
CA LEU A 220 7.88 17.11 -11.48
C LEU A 220 9.24 17.80 -11.64
N PRO A 221 10.01 18.00 -10.55
CA PRO A 221 11.36 18.52 -10.64
C PRO A 221 12.25 17.64 -11.54
N SER A 222 13.10 18.27 -12.36
CA SER A 222 13.94 17.57 -13.33
C SER A 222 15.01 16.67 -12.70
N ASP A 223 15.29 16.87 -11.41
CA ASP A 223 16.22 16.08 -10.61
C ASP A 223 15.52 14.96 -9.81
N ALA A 224 14.25 14.68 -10.10
CA ALA A 224 13.53 13.55 -9.50
C ALA A 224 14.23 12.22 -9.81
N ASN A 225 14.39 11.39 -8.79
CA ASN A 225 14.94 10.05 -8.92
C ASN A 225 13.84 9.00 -9.07
N LEU A 226 12.69 9.23 -8.41
CA LEU A 226 11.58 8.29 -8.33
C LEU A 226 10.24 9.03 -8.18
N LEU A 227 9.18 8.47 -8.76
CA LEU A 227 7.81 8.95 -8.61
C LEU A 227 6.88 7.78 -8.25
N TYR A 228 6.41 7.72 -7.01
CA TYR A 228 5.42 6.74 -6.56
C TYR A 228 4.02 7.08 -7.08
N LEU A 229 3.35 6.07 -7.63
CA LEU A 229 1.97 6.15 -8.13
C LEU A 229 0.97 5.48 -7.19
N GLY A 230 1.45 4.48 -6.45
CA GLY A 230 0.80 3.86 -5.29
C GLY A 230 1.78 3.79 -4.13
N TYR A 231 1.29 3.98 -2.90
CA TYR A 231 2.11 4.05 -1.68
C TYR A 231 1.24 3.90 -0.43
N SER A 232 1.85 3.68 0.73
CA SER A 232 1.25 3.94 2.05
C SER A 232 2.08 4.98 2.79
N GLN A 233 1.45 6.06 3.26
CA GLN A 233 2.18 7.22 3.78
C GLN A 233 2.64 6.96 5.22
N ALA A 234 3.93 7.07 5.52
CA ALA A 234 4.43 6.94 6.90
C ALA A 234 4.55 8.29 7.60
N ALA A 235 5.36 9.19 7.02
CA ALA A 235 5.64 10.52 7.55
C ALA A 235 4.86 11.60 6.80
N ASP A 236 4.86 12.82 7.32
CA ASP A 236 4.37 13.98 6.58
C ASP A 236 5.18 14.21 5.30
N TRP A 237 4.59 14.94 4.35
CA TRP A 237 5.27 15.31 3.12
C TRP A 237 6.37 16.33 3.42
N ARG A 238 7.55 16.18 2.80
CA ARG A 238 8.63 17.18 2.94
C ARG A 238 8.16 18.55 2.47
N ARG A 239 7.44 18.57 1.34
CA ARG A 239 6.72 19.73 0.83
C ARG A 239 5.64 19.33 -0.17
N GLN A 240 4.70 20.24 -0.37
CA GLN A 240 3.78 20.20 -1.49
C GLN A 240 4.40 20.91 -2.70
N VAL A 241 4.48 20.22 -3.84
CA VAL A 241 5.02 20.78 -5.10
C VAL A 241 3.88 21.35 -5.95
N SER A 242 2.78 20.62 -6.08
CA SER A 242 1.56 21.06 -6.76
C SER A 242 0.31 20.47 -6.08
N ALA A 243 -0.87 20.57 -6.71
CA ALA A 243 -2.04 19.86 -6.20
C ALA A 243 -1.85 18.34 -6.32
N GLU A 244 -1.27 17.89 -7.45
CA GLU A 244 -1.07 16.48 -7.79
C GLU A 244 0.26 15.87 -7.35
N LEU A 245 1.16 16.66 -6.77
CA LEU A 245 2.54 16.23 -6.51
C LEU A 245 3.04 16.71 -5.15
N VAL A 246 3.61 15.77 -4.40
CA VAL A 246 4.26 16.01 -3.11
C VAL A 246 5.64 15.36 -3.09
N GLU A 247 6.55 15.91 -2.31
CA GLU A 247 7.85 15.31 -2.06
C GLU A 247 7.77 14.37 -0.86
N ALA A 248 8.21 13.13 -1.04
CA ALA A 248 8.14 12.08 -0.04
C ALA A 248 9.26 12.20 0.99
N GLU A 249 8.97 11.83 2.23
CA GLU A 249 10.00 11.54 3.24
C GLU A 249 10.17 10.03 3.41
N TYR A 250 9.07 9.33 3.73
CA TYR A 250 9.07 7.90 3.94
C TYR A 250 7.67 7.34 3.60
N VAL A 251 7.63 6.45 2.61
CA VAL A 251 6.40 5.77 2.16
C VAL A 251 6.68 4.30 1.95
N TRP A 252 5.72 3.44 2.29
CA TRP A 252 5.78 2.00 2.05
C TRP A 252 5.10 1.60 0.74
N THR A 253 5.25 0.32 0.39
CA THR A 253 4.76 -0.38 -0.80
C THR A 253 5.47 0.02 -2.10
N THR A 254 5.53 -0.93 -3.04
CA THR A 254 6.14 -0.80 -4.36
C THR A 254 5.18 -1.13 -5.52
N VAL A 255 3.87 -1.18 -5.23
CA VAL A 255 2.80 -1.54 -6.19
C VAL A 255 2.88 -0.80 -7.54
N GLY A 256 3.35 0.45 -7.52
CA GLY A 256 3.58 1.19 -8.76
C GLY A 256 4.44 2.44 -8.58
N TYR A 257 5.54 2.53 -9.33
CA TYR A 257 6.42 3.70 -9.35
C TYR A 257 7.14 3.88 -10.69
N ILE A 258 7.48 5.12 -11.02
CA ILE A 258 8.38 5.46 -12.13
C ILE A 258 9.79 5.66 -11.56
N ILE A 259 10.78 5.03 -12.15
CA ILE A 259 12.20 5.14 -11.78
C ILE A 259 13.04 5.65 -12.94
N TRP A 260 13.95 6.58 -12.64
CA TRP A 260 14.93 7.07 -13.61
C TRP A 260 16.21 6.21 -13.57
N PRO A 261 16.93 6.06 -14.70
CA PRO A 261 18.17 5.25 -14.73
C PRO A 261 19.25 5.74 -13.76
N SER A 262 19.30 7.05 -13.44
CA SER A 262 20.19 7.60 -12.41
C SER A 262 19.86 7.04 -11.02
N CYS A 263 18.58 6.88 -10.69
CA CYS A 263 18.13 6.25 -9.45
C CYS A 263 18.43 4.76 -9.46
N ALA A 264 18.15 4.07 -10.57
CA ALA A 264 18.40 2.63 -10.69
C ALA A 264 19.89 2.31 -10.44
N ARG A 265 20.83 3.09 -11.02
CA ARG A 265 22.26 3.01 -10.69
C ARG A 265 22.53 3.23 -9.21
N ALA A 266 21.99 4.32 -8.63
CA ALA A 266 22.20 4.62 -7.22
C ALA A 266 21.69 3.52 -6.27
N LEU A 267 20.59 2.83 -6.60
CA LEU A 267 20.08 1.70 -5.83
C LEU A 267 20.97 0.46 -6.02
N LEU A 268 21.37 0.14 -7.25
CA LEU A 268 22.24 -1.01 -7.54
C LEU A 268 23.65 -0.86 -6.92
N ASP A 269 24.19 0.35 -6.87
CA ASP A 269 25.49 0.65 -6.22
C ASP A 269 25.46 0.49 -4.70
N ARG A 270 24.28 0.29 -4.10
CA ARG A 270 24.05 0.20 -2.64
C ARG A 270 23.61 -1.18 -2.18
N LEU A 271 23.64 -2.17 -3.06
CA LEU A 271 23.39 -3.55 -2.66
C LEU A 271 24.37 -4.00 -1.56
N PRO A 272 23.94 -4.89 -0.65
CA PRO A 272 22.64 -5.58 -0.64
C PRO A 272 21.47 -4.73 -0.12
N VAL A 273 20.26 -5.03 -0.60
CA VAL A 273 19.02 -4.61 0.06
C VAL A 273 18.95 -5.28 1.43
N ASN A 274 18.89 -4.49 2.51
CA ASN A 274 19.03 -4.99 3.88
C ASN A 274 17.82 -4.75 4.79
N GLU A 275 16.67 -4.45 4.20
CA GLU A 275 15.32 -4.32 4.79
C GLU A 275 14.32 -4.82 3.73
N PRO A 276 13.01 -5.00 4.03
CA PRO A 276 12.01 -5.11 2.97
C PRO A 276 12.20 -3.97 1.96
N VAL A 277 12.05 -4.25 0.66
CA VAL A 277 12.57 -3.35 -0.39
C VAL A 277 11.98 -1.95 -0.34
N ASP A 278 10.70 -1.84 0.03
CA ASP A 278 10.02 -0.57 0.24
C ASP A 278 10.56 0.18 1.46
N ASN A 279 10.78 -0.51 2.60
CA ASN A 279 11.44 0.06 3.78
C ASN A 279 12.85 0.59 3.46
N TRP A 280 13.60 -0.18 2.67
CA TRP A 280 14.95 0.16 2.27
C TRP A 280 14.99 1.40 1.39
N MET A 281 14.16 1.43 0.33
CA MET A 281 14.01 2.60 -0.56
C MET A 281 13.54 3.83 0.21
N ALA A 282 12.55 3.67 1.09
CA ALA A 282 12.05 4.75 1.93
C ALA A 282 13.13 5.28 2.89
N GLY A 283 13.99 4.40 3.41
CA GLY A 283 15.14 4.78 4.22
C GLY A 283 16.15 5.65 3.46
N LEU A 284 16.45 5.30 2.20
CA LEU A 284 17.29 6.11 1.32
C LEU A 284 16.64 7.47 1.00
N CYS A 285 15.31 7.51 0.86
CA CYS A 285 14.57 8.76 0.66
C CYS A 285 14.61 9.67 1.91
N ALA A 286 14.40 9.09 3.09
CA ALA A 286 14.49 9.80 4.36
C ALA A 286 15.87 10.42 4.60
N GLN A 287 16.94 9.75 4.16
CA GLN A 287 18.32 10.22 4.26
C GLN A 287 18.70 11.26 3.20
N GLY A 288 17.85 11.49 2.20
CA GLY A 288 18.14 12.39 1.08
C GLY A 288 19.05 11.78 -0.01
N THR A 289 19.31 10.48 0.06
CA THR A 289 20.08 9.74 -0.94
C THR A 289 19.33 9.66 -2.27
N ILE A 290 18.00 9.49 -2.21
CA ILE A 290 17.11 9.55 -3.38
C ILE A 290 16.04 10.62 -3.18
N LYS A 291 15.78 11.41 -4.22
CA LYS A 291 14.68 12.38 -4.28
C LYS A 291 13.44 11.72 -4.86
N ALA A 292 12.55 11.26 -3.98
CA ALA A 292 11.30 10.63 -4.37
C ALA A 292 10.11 11.58 -4.20
N TYR A 293 9.17 11.47 -5.14
CA TYR A 293 7.92 12.20 -5.13
C TYR A 293 6.75 11.21 -5.15
N CYS A 294 5.57 11.68 -4.77
CA CYS A 294 4.34 10.89 -4.81
C CYS A 294 3.26 11.66 -5.59
N VAL A 295 2.54 10.94 -6.45
CA VAL A 295 1.31 11.46 -7.06
C VAL A 295 0.20 11.50 -5.99
N ARG A 296 -0.56 12.60 -5.93
CA ARG A 296 -1.66 12.77 -4.96
C ARG A 296 -2.94 13.31 -5.63
N PRO A 297 -4.09 12.62 -5.60
CA PRO A 297 -4.31 11.33 -4.96
C PRO A 297 -3.51 10.21 -5.63
N LYS A 298 -3.37 9.07 -4.94
CA LYS A 298 -2.78 7.86 -5.53
C LYS A 298 -3.53 7.51 -6.81
N ILE A 299 -2.81 7.11 -7.84
CA ILE A 299 -3.39 6.70 -9.12
C ILE A 299 -3.19 5.22 -9.42
N VAL A 300 -2.39 4.53 -8.62
CA VAL A 300 -2.30 3.06 -8.58
C VAL A 300 -2.64 2.62 -7.16
N LEU A 301 -3.66 1.79 -7.04
CA LEU A 301 -4.05 1.11 -5.81
C LEU A 301 -3.61 -0.36 -5.87
N GLN A 302 -3.76 -1.07 -4.76
CA GLN A 302 -3.70 -2.53 -4.74
C GLN A 302 -5.08 -3.10 -5.06
N ALA A 303 -5.11 -4.18 -5.84
CA ALA A 303 -6.34 -4.85 -6.23
C ALA A 303 -7.05 -5.48 -5.03
N ASP A 304 -6.27 -6.03 -4.10
CA ASP A 304 -6.74 -6.73 -2.91
C ASP A 304 -6.36 -5.97 -1.63
N ALA A 305 -6.95 -6.39 -0.51
CA ALA A 305 -6.62 -5.84 0.80
C ALA A 305 -5.21 -6.28 1.19
N TRP A 306 -4.64 -5.59 2.18
CA TRP A 306 -3.36 -6.01 2.73
C TRP A 306 -3.36 -7.50 3.09
N ASN A 307 -2.32 -8.21 2.64
CA ASN A 307 -2.08 -9.64 2.84
C ASN A 307 -3.19 -10.59 2.34
N VAL A 308 -4.20 -10.07 1.65
CA VAL A 308 -5.16 -10.89 0.92
C VAL A 308 -4.53 -11.25 -0.41
N ASN A 309 -4.48 -12.55 -0.72
CA ASN A 309 -3.94 -13.04 -1.99
C ASN A 309 -2.45 -12.68 -2.23
N SER A 310 -1.72 -12.30 -1.17
CA SER A 310 -0.30 -11.95 -1.22
C SER A 310 0.60 -13.17 -1.27
N ASP A 311 1.68 -13.08 -2.05
CA ASP A 311 2.78 -14.04 -2.09
C ASP A 311 3.98 -13.62 -1.22
N VAL A 312 3.91 -12.42 -0.64
CA VAL A 312 4.92 -11.84 0.24
C VAL A 312 4.38 -11.87 1.67
N ALA A 313 4.87 -12.83 2.46
CA ALA A 313 4.65 -12.83 3.90
C ALA A 313 5.68 -11.87 4.54
N HIS A 314 5.23 -10.91 5.35
CA HIS A 314 6.13 -9.94 5.95
C HIS A 314 6.64 -10.43 7.30
N SER A 315 7.95 -10.33 7.51
CA SER A 315 8.62 -10.88 8.70
C SER A 315 8.22 -10.17 9.99
N ASP A 316 7.72 -8.93 9.90
CA ASP A 316 7.28 -8.16 11.05
C ASP A 316 5.81 -8.37 11.45
N GLU A 317 4.97 -8.99 10.60
CA GLU A 317 3.50 -9.10 10.78
C GLU A 317 3.05 -9.74 12.12
N HIS A 318 3.88 -10.59 12.73
CA HIS A 318 3.50 -11.33 13.94
C HIS A 318 3.74 -10.57 15.25
N TYR A 319 4.32 -9.37 15.18
CA TYR A 319 4.80 -8.66 16.36
C TYR A 319 3.95 -7.45 16.75
N TRP A 320 2.80 -7.30 16.11
CA TRP A 320 1.94 -6.14 16.22
C TRP A 320 0.88 -6.45 17.27
N GLY A 321 0.64 -5.54 18.21
CA GLY A 321 -0.48 -5.64 19.14
C GLY A 321 -1.84 -5.53 18.42
N PRO A 322 -2.94 -5.87 19.10
CA PRO A 322 -4.28 -5.91 18.51
C PRO A 322 -4.79 -4.55 17.98
N CYS A 323 -4.19 -3.44 18.43
CA CYS A 323 -4.53 -2.08 17.99
C CYS A 323 -3.60 -1.53 16.91
N SER A 324 -2.46 -2.18 16.64
CA SER A 324 -1.52 -1.81 15.56
C SER A 324 -1.99 -2.27 14.18
N ASP A 325 -3.31 -2.32 14.02
CA ASP A 325 -4.00 -3.01 12.95
C ASP A 325 -3.63 -2.48 11.57
N ILE A 326 -3.20 -3.38 10.70
CA ILE A 326 -2.96 -3.09 9.29
C ILE A 326 -4.24 -2.69 8.53
N ARG A 327 -5.42 -2.97 9.11
CA ARG A 327 -6.71 -2.43 8.64
C ARG A 327 -6.82 -0.92 8.81
N HIS A 328 -5.88 -0.27 9.50
CA HIS A 328 -5.74 1.18 9.50
C HIS A 328 -4.89 1.71 8.32
N SER A 329 -4.91 1.01 7.18
CA SER A 329 -4.32 1.49 5.92
C SER A 329 -4.89 2.85 5.52
N ASP A 330 -4.11 3.65 4.78
CA ASP A 330 -4.63 4.88 4.19
C ASP A 330 -5.78 4.49 3.25
N VAL A 331 -7.03 4.78 3.66
CA VAL A 331 -8.28 4.45 2.96
C VAL A 331 -8.20 4.81 1.47
N LEU A 332 -7.73 3.85 0.66
CA LEU A 332 -7.87 3.68 -0.78
C LEU A 332 -7.64 2.19 -1.08
N TYR A 333 -8.35 1.35 -0.32
CA TYR A 333 -8.68 -0.03 -0.60
C TYR A 333 -10.11 -0.01 -1.16
N TRP A 334 -10.36 -0.62 -2.32
CA TRP A 334 -11.71 -0.62 -2.90
C TRP A 334 -12.69 -1.44 -2.04
N GLY A 335 -12.24 -2.48 -1.34
CA GLY A 335 -13.17 -3.48 -0.78
C GLY A 335 -13.65 -4.45 -1.86
N PRO A 336 -14.07 -5.67 -1.49
CA PRO A 336 -14.62 -6.65 -2.44
C PRO A 336 -15.99 -6.20 -3.00
N ASP A 337 -16.64 -5.23 -2.38
CA ASP A 337 -17.97 -4.73 -2.73
C ASP A 337 -17.96 -3.48 -3.62
N HIS A 338 -16.79 -2.94 -4.00
CA HIS A 338 -16.76 -1.78 -4.87
C HIS A 338 -17.18 -2.16 -6.30
N PRO A 339 -18.07 -1.40 -6.95
CA PRO A 339 -18.55 -1.70 -8.30
C PRO A 339 -17.42 -1.80 -9.34
N GLU A 340 -16.29 -1.13 -9.11
CA GLU A 340 -15.11 -1.21 -9.99
C GLU A 340 -14.25 -2.47 -9.81
N ALA A 341 -14.44 -3.22 -8.70
CA ALA A 341 -13.81 -4.53 -8.47
C ALA A 341 -14.62 -5.69 -9.12
N ARG A 342 -15.88 -5.45 -9.49
CA ARG A 342 -16.79 -6.46 -10.10
C ARG A 342 -16.79 -6.45 -11.63
N GLY A 343 -15.82 -5.81 -12.27
CA GLY A 343 -15.74 -5.69 -13.71
C GLY A 343 -15.28 -6.98 -14.39
N VAL A 344 -16.24 -7.82 -14.77
CA VAL A 344 -16.38 -8.68 -15.98
C VAL A 344 -17.03 -10.01 -15.58
N GLY A 345 -18.36 -10.06 -15.70
CA GLY A 345 -19.14 -11.29 -15.48
C GLY A 345 -20.61 -11.00 -15.30
N GLY A 346 -21.32 -10.76 -16.39
CA GLY A 346 -22.76 -10.52 -16.36
C GLY A 346 -23.34 -10.27 -17.74
N CYS A 347 -23.34 -11.29 -18.61
CA CYS A 347 -24.28 -11.32 -19.72
C CYS A 347 -25.67 -11.59 -19.14
N LEU A 348 -26.44 -10.52 -18.97
CA LEU A 348 -27.90 -10.58 -18.93
C LEU A 348 -28.39 -10.85 -20.36
N LEU A 349 -28.97 -12.03 -20.57
CA LEU A 349 -30.08 -12.18 -21.51
C LEU A 349 -31.27 -12.62 -20.68
N GLY A 350 -32.19 -11.68 -20.48
CA GLY A 350 -33.55 -12.02 -20.08
C GLY A 350 -34.36 -12.37 -21.33
N ALA A 351 -35.26 -13.33 -21.20
CA ALA A 351 -36.50 -13.37 -21.93
C ALA A 351 -37.50 -14.16 -21.07
N ASP A 352 -38.66 -13.55 -20.90
CA ASP A 352 -39.86 -14.01 -20.21
C ASP A 352 -40.36 -15.38 -20.75
N ASP A 353 -41.02 -16.19 -19.93
CA ASP A 353 -42.46 -16.49 -20.09
C ASP A 353 -43.01 -17.41 -18.98
N ASP A 354 -44.31 -17.31 -18.81
CA ASP A 354 -45.22 -17.89 -17.82
C ASP A 354 -45.37 -19.43 -17.83
N SER A 355 -46.07 -19.91 -16.79
CA SER A 355 -46.95 -21.09 -16.70
C SER A 355 -46.48 -22.35 -15.93
N ASP A 356 -47.10 -22.49 -14.76
CA ASP A 356 -47.88 -23.63 -14.27
C ASP A 356 -47.40 -25.09 -14.46
N SER A 357 -47.41 -25.76 -13.30
CA SER A 357 -48.04 -27.06 -13.04
C SER A 357 -47.21 -28.36 -13.12
N GLU A 358 -47.51 -29.17 -12.09
CA GLU A 358 -47.53 -30.61 -11.99
C GLU A 358 -46.28 -31.44 -11.63
N ALA A 359 -46.59 -32.34 -10.71
CA ALA A 359 -45.78 -33.39 -10.14
C ALA A 359 -45.48 -34.50 -11.16
N SER A 360 -44.37 -35.21 -10.96
CA SER A 360 -44.42 -36.68 -10.86
C SER A 360 -43.07 -37.20 -10.39
N ALA A 361 -43.13 -38.09 -9.40
CA ALA A 361 -42.10 -39.08 -9.16
C ALA A 361 -41.98 -40.01 -10.39
N CYS A 362 -40.77 -40.48 -10.68
CA CYS A 362 -40.51 -41.87 -11.03
C CYS A 362 -39.00 -42.12 -11.01
N GLU A 363 -38.63 -43.11 -10.19
CA GLU A 363 -37.37 -43.84 -10.23
C GLU A 363 -37.10 -44.39 -11.63
N PHE A 364 -35.83 -44.63 -11.98
CA PHE A 364 -35.39 -45.94 -12.48
C PHE A 364 -33.86 -46.06 -12.48
N ALA A 365 -33.42 -47.22 -11.97
CA ALA A 365 -32.10 -47.87 -12.03
C ALA A 365 -30.97 -47.36 -11.12
#